data_AF-A0A2A5JUD8-F1
#
_entry.id   AF-A0A2A5JUD8-F1
#
_cell.length_a   1.000
_cell.length_b   1.000
_cell.length_c   1.000
_cell.angle_alpha   90.00
_cell.angle_beta   90.00
_cell.angle_gamma   90.00
#
_symmetry.space_group_name_H-M   'P 1'
#
loop_
_entity.id
_entity.type
_entity.pdbx_description
1 polymer ?
#
loop_
_entity_poly.entity_id
_entity_poly.type
_entity_poly.pdbx_seq_one_letter_code
_entity_poly.pdbx_strand_id
1 'polypeptide(L)'
;MKNFKEKYVTVTFSFLFQSNRSARGGFRYIHERNNPSECNMREVENEKIILHVTRLVRNKSEDILQERAELESDMKHYGGKFLNQKYRFISSHGNLSNIKISKTSKLLTMLTPPGDARTYIKQKVPLYSLVLVFALYVLVLWVK
;
A
#
# COMPACT_ATOMS: atom_id res chain seq x y z
N MET A 1 -28.27 -10.25 14.58
CA MET A 1 -27.21 -9.59 13.79
C MET A 1 -26.71 -8.37 14.56
N LYS A 2 -25.56 -8.48 15.25
CA LYS A 2 -25.06 -7.42 16.16
C LYS A 2 -24.08 -6.47 15.43
N ASN A 3 -24.46 -5.19 15.41
CA ASN A 3 -23.68 -3.95 15.25
C ASN A 3 -22.22 -4.05 14.72
N PHE A 4 -22.05 -3.85 13.41
CA PHE A 4 -20.78 -3.40 12.84
C PHE A 4 -20.58 -1.89 13.09
N LYS A 5 -20.32 -1.50 14.35
CA LYS A 5 -19.81 -0.14 14.66
C LYS A 5 -18.30 -0.15 14.86
N GLU A 6 -17.57 -0.84 13.99
CA GLU A 6 -16.16 -0.49 13.84
C GLU A 6 -16.10 0.89 13.18
N LYS A 7 -15.41 1.83 13.84
CA LYS A 7 -15.24 3.21 13.34
C LYS A 7 -14.52 3.27 11.99
N TYR A 8 -13.78 2.21 11.64
CA TYR A 8 -12.98 2.10 10.43
C TYR A 8 -13.10 0.71 9.78
N VAL A 9 -13.17 0.67 8.45
CA VAL A 9 -13.21 -0.52 7.59
C VAL A 9 -12.01 -0.53 6.66
N THR A 10 -11.47 -1.72 6.36
CA THR A 10 -10.39 -1.86 5.39
C THR A 10 -10.99 -2.18 4.04
N VAL A 11 -10.71 -1.33 3.05
CA VAL A 11 -11.25 -1.42 1.70
C VAL A 11 -10.08 -1.57 0.73
N THR A 12 -10.19 -2.55 -0.17
CA THR A 12 -9.28 -2.73 -1.30
C THR A 12 -9.93 -2.16 -2.55
N PHE A 13 -9.26 -1.19 -3.18
CA PHE A 13 -9.64 -0.60 -4.47
C PHE A 13 -8.75 -1.20 -5.56
N SER A 14 -9.34 -1.65 -6.67
CA SER A 14 -8.61 -2.29 -7.76
C SER A 14 -8.63 -1.42 -9.01
N PHE A 15 -7.48 -1.22 -9.62
CA PHE A 15 -7.29 -0.41 -10.82
C PHE A 15 -6.57 -1.21 -11.90
N LEU A 16 -7.10 -1.19 -13.13
CA LEU A 16 -6.51 -1.82 -14.30
C LEU A 16 -5.61 -0.84 -15.05
N PHE A 17 -4.43 -1.28 -15.43
CA PHE A 17 -3.47 -0.55 -16.25
C PHE A 17 -3.16 -1.34 -17.52
N GLN A 18 -2.99 -0.62 -18.63
CA GLN A 18 -2.68 -1.21 -19.94
C GLN A 18 -1.20 -1.59 -20.11
N SER A 19 -0.32 -1.13 -19.20
CA SER A 19 1.11 -1.43 -19.27
C SER A 19 1.77 -1.42 -17.90
N ASN A 20 2.86 -2.17 -17.77
CA ASN A 20 3.66 -2.25 -16.55
C ASN A 20 4.22 -0.88 -16.11
N ARG A 21 4.68 -0.08 -17.08
CA ARG A 21 5.20 1.28 -16.81
C ARG A 21 4.15 2.17 -16.16
N SER A 22 2.92 2.10 -16.63
CA SER A 22 1.80 2.90 -16.12
C SER A 22 1.41 2.47 -14.71
N ALA A 23 1.31 1.16 -14.47
CA ALA A 23 1.03 0.60 -13.15
C ALA A 23 2.10 0.96 -12.12
N ARG A 24 3.38 0.95 -12.51
CA ARG A 24 4.49 1.40 -11.65
C ARG A 24 4.40 2.88 -11.30
N GLY A 25 3.95 3.73 -12.23
CA GLY A 25 3.70 5.15 -11.97
C GLY A 25 2.63 5.35 -10.89
N GLY A 26 1.49 4.69 -11.04
CA GLY A 26 0.41 4.70 -10.04
C GLY A 26 0.85 4.14 -8.69
N PHE A 27 1.52 2.98 -8.67
CA PHE A 27 2.04 2.37 -7.44
C PHE A 27 3.00 3.32 -6.70
N ARG A 28 3.94 3.92 -7.43
CA ARG A 28 4.92 4.86 -6.87
C ARG A 28 4.23 6.05 -6.24
N TYR A 29 3.26 6.66 -6.92
CA TYR A 29 2.49 7.79 -6.40
C TYR A 29 1.75 7.44 -5.09
N ILE A 30 1.11 6.28 -5.02
CA ILE A 30 0.43 5.83 -3.80
C ILE A 30 1.42 5.61 -2.66
N HIS A 31 2.58 5.05 -2.95
CA HIS A 31 3.60 4.76 -1.95
C HIS A 31 4.26 6.03 -1.39
N GLU A 32 4.39 7.08 -2.21
CA GLU A 32 4.96 8.37 -1.82
C GLU A 32 4.01 9.22 -0.95
N ARG A 33 2.70 8.92 -0.92
CA ARG A 33 1.75 9.62 -0.04
C ARG A 33 1.89 9.17 1.41
N ASN A 34 1.69 10.12 2.32
CA ASN A 34 1.74 9.91 3.78
C ASN A 34 0.54 9.13 4.36
N ASN A 35 -0.19 8.38 3.51
CA ASN A 35 -1.35 7.59 3.91
C ASN A 35 -0.97 6.11 3.94
N PRO A 36 -1.06 5.43 5.11
CA PRO A 36 -0.68 4.03 5.23
C PRO A 36 -1.58 3.17 4.34
N SER A 37 -0.98 2.51 3.35
CA SER A 37 -1.70 1.69 2.39
C SER A 37 -0.92 0.42 2.05
N GLU A 38 -1.62 -0.68 1.84
CA GLU A 38 -1.02 -1.89 1.29
C GLU A 38 -1.28 -1.93 -0.20
N CYS A 39 -0.21 -1.99 -0.98
CA CYS A 39 -0.29 -2.09 -2.42
C CYS A 39 0.13 -3.48 -2.89
N ASN A 40 -0.63 -4.06 -3.81
CA ASN A 40 -0.30 -5.31 -4.47
C ASN A 40 -0.53 -5.17 -5.98
N MET A 41 0.46 -5.50 -6.79
CA MET A 41 0.34 -5.54 -8.25
C MET A 41 0.26 -6.99 -8.72
N ARG A 42 -0.72 -7.28 -9.58
CA ARG A 42 -0.87 -8.58 -10.23
C ARG A 42 -0.91 -8.38 -11.74
N GLU A 43 -0.11 -9.14 -12.44
CA GLU A 43 -0.18 -9.22 -13.89
C GLU A 43 -1.39 -10.09 -14.29
N VAL A 44 -2.05 -9.66 -15.35
CA VAL A 44 -3.23 -10.30 -15.95
C VAL A 44 -2.93 -10.50 -17.42
N GLU A 45 -3.68 -11.39 -18.07
CA GLU A 45 -3.54 -11.68 -19.51
C GLU A 45 -3.47 -10.40 -20.37
N ASN A 46 -2.63 -10.46 -21.41
CA ASN A 46 -2.32 -9.37 -22.34
C ASN A 46 -1.47 -8.22 -21.76
N GLU A 47 -0.48 -8.51 -20.91
CA GLU A 47 0.45 -7.53 -20.30
C GLU A 47 -0.24 -6.43 -19.46
N LYS A 48 -1.51 -6.66 -19.11
CA LYS A 48 -2.28 -5.74 -18.27
C LYS A 48 -1.92 -5.98 -16.82
N ILE A 49 -1.97 -4.93 -16.01
CA ILE A 49 -1.64 -5.02 -14.58
C ILE A 49 -2.82 -4.51 -13.78
N ILE A 50 -3.20 -5.25 -12.74
CA ILE A 50 -4.12 -4.79 -11.71
C ILE A 50 -3.31 -4.33 -10.51
N LEU A 51 -3.48 -3.06 -10.13
CA LEU A 51 -3.00 -2.51 -8.88
C LEU A 51 -4.14 -2.54 -7.85
N HIS A 52 -3.92 -3.28 -6.77
CA HIS A 52 -4.78 -3.28 -5.60
C HIS A 52 -4.22 -2.33 -4.56
N VAL A 53 -4.99 -1.33 -4.16
CA VAL A 53 -4.66 -0.37 -3.10
C VAL A 53 -5.60 -0.63 -1.92
N THR A 54 -5.05 -1.05 -0.79
CA THR A 54 -5.82 -1.36 0.43
C THR A 54 -5.59 -0.28 1.46
N ARG A 55 -6.67 0.37 1.91
CA ARG A 55 -6.63 1.46 2.90
C ARG A 55 -7.62 1.23 4.03
N LEU A 56 -7.31 1.82 5.18
CA LEU A 56 -8.21 1.90 6.33
C LEU A 56 -9.03 3.19 6.23
N VAL A 57 -10.33 3.06 5.99
CA VAL A 57 -11.25 4.19 5.78
C VAL A 57 -12.27 4.21 6.92
N ARG A 58 -12.82 5.38 7.26
CA ARG A 58 -13.93 5.45 8.20
C ARG A 58 -15.13 4.66 7.68
N ASN A 59 -15.86 4.01 8.57
CA ASN A 59 -17.05 3.23 8.21
C ASN A 59 -18.26 4.14 7.96
N LYS A 60 -18.12 5.05 7.00
CA LYS A 60 -19.15 5.92 6.46
C LYS A 60 -19.12 5.80 4.94
N SER A 61 -20.28 5.64 4.32
CA SER A 61 -20.40 5.51 2.87
C SER A 61 -19.79 6.70 2.14
N GLU A 62 -20.01 7.91 2.64
CA GLU A 62 -19.47 9.16 2.11
C GLU A 62 -17.94 9.16 2.12
N ASP A 63 -17.32 8.82 3.25
CA ASP A 63 -15.86 8.76 3.39
C ASP A 63 -15.24 7.72 2.43
N ILE A 64 -15.90 6.57 2.22
CA ILE A 64 -15.44 5.53 1.30
C ILE A 64 -15.56 5.97 -0.16
N LEU A 65 -16.65 6.66 -0.51
CA LEU A 65 -16.86 7.19 -1.86
C LEU A 65 -15.88 8.32 -2.17
N GLN A 66 -15.61 9.19 -1.20
CA GLN A 66 -14.61 10.23 -1.33
C GLN A 66 -13.22 9.63 -1.56
N GLU A 67 -12.81 8.68 -0.72
CA GLU A 67 -11.51 8.01 -0.86
C GLU A 67 -11.38 7.31 -2.22
N ARG A 68 -12.46 6.68 -2.70
CA ARG A 68 -12.52 6.11 -4.04
C ARG A 68 -12.34 7.17 -5.11
N ALA A 69 -13.08 8.28 -5.04
CA ALA A 69 -13.04 9.34 -6.04
C ALA A 69 -11.65 9.99 -6.12
N GLU A 70 -11.01 10.22 -4.98
CA GLU A 70 -9.63 10.71 -4.90
C GLU A 70 -8.65 9.73 -5.56
N LEU A 71 -8.71 8.45 -5.19
CA LEU A 71 -7.86 7.41 -5.78
C LEU A 71 -8.11 7.24 -7.28
N GLU A 72 -9.37 7.32 -7.72
CA GLU A 72 -9.73 7.20 -9.13
C GLU A 72 -9.19 8.38 -9.94
N SER A 73 -9.29 9.60 -9.43
CA SER A 73 -8.69 10.80 -10.04
C SER A 73 -7.17 10.68 -10.15
N ASP A 74 -6.51 10.28 -9.05
CA ASP A 74 -5.07 10.09 -8.99
C ASP A 74 -4.59 9.00 -9.97
N MET A 75 -5.25 7.84 -9.98
CA MET A 75 -4.86 6.71 -10.85
C MET A 75 -5.16 6.98 -12.32
N LYS A 76 -6.20 7.76 -12.63
CA LYS A 76 -6.52 8.16 -14.00
C LYS A 76 -5.39 8.96 -14.65
N HIS A 77 -4.67 9.78 -13.88
CA HIS A 77 -3.49 10.51 -14.38
C HIS A 77 -2.39 9.56 -14.91
N TYR A 78 -2.30 8.36 -14.35
CA TYR A 78 -1.36 7.31 -14.76
C TYR A 78 -1.97 6.26 -15.69
N GLY A 79 -3.17 6.51 -16.25
CA GLY A 79 -3.85 5.58 -17.15
C GLY A 79 -4.52 4.38 -16.46
N GLY A 80 -4.75 4.47 -15.14
CA GLY A 80 -5.47 3.47 -14.36
C GLY A 80 -6.99 3.61 -14.54
N LYS A 81 -7.67 2.50 -14.81
CA LYS A 81 -9.14 2.41 -14.85
C LYS A 81 -9.65 1.70 -13.60
N PHE A 82 -10.56 2.33 -12.86
CA PHE A 82 -11.18 1.67 -11.72
C PHE A 82 -11.96 0.42 -12.14
N LEU A 83 -11.73 -0.70 -11.44
CA LEU A 83 -12.43 -1.96 -11.67
C LEU A 83 -13.50 -2.19 -10.61
N ASN A 84 -13.09 -2.26 -9.34
CA ASN A 84 -13.96 -2.60 -8.24
C ASN A 84 -13.39 -2.15 -6.89
N GLN A 85 -14.26 -2.21 -5.89
CA GLN A 85 -13.90 -2.09 -4.48
C GLN A 85 -14.36 -3.34 -3.72
N LYS A 86 -13.54 -3.82 -2.80
CA LYS A 86 -13.85 -4.99 -1.96
C LYS A 86 -13.52 -4.70 -0.51
N TYR A 87 -14.49 -4.93 0.37
CA TYR A 87 -14.28 -4.86 1.82
C TYR A 87 -13.50 -6.09 2.31
N ARG A 88 -12.51 -5.88 3.16
CA ARG A 88 -11.73 -6.95 3.78
C ARG A 88 -12.26 -7.28 5.17
N PHE A 89 -13.07 -8.33 5.25
CA PHE A 89 -13.53 -8.89 6.52
C PHE A 89 -12.95 -10.30 6.73
N ILE A 90 -12.56 -10.63 7.97
CA ILE A 90 -12.31 -11.98 8.46
C ILE A 90 -13.53 -12.42 9.25
N SER A 91 -14.12 -13.55 8.90
CA SER A 91 -15.02 -14.27 9.79
C SER A 91 -14.19 -15.08 10.80
N SER A 92 -14.32 -14.77 12.09
CA SER A 92 -13.76 -15.58 13.16
C SER A 92 -14.86 -15.87 14.18
N HIS A 93 -15.08 -17.15 14.49
CA HIS A 93 -16.04 -17.59 15.50
C HIS A 93 -17.46 -16.98 15.35
N GLY A 94 -17.97 -16.93 14.12
CA GLY A 94 -19.31 -16.37 13.83
C GLY A 94 -19.40 -14.85 13.80
N ASN A 95 -18.30 -14.12 14.06
CA ASN A 95 -18.23 -12.67 13.96
C ASN A 95 -17.37 -12.27 12.75
N LEU A 96 -17.89 -11.39 11.89
CA LEU A 96 -17.07 -10.70 10.90
C LEU A 96 -16.26 -9.61 11.64
N SER A 97 -14.99 -9.45 11.29
CA SER A 97 -14.07 -8.47 11.87
C SER A 97 -13.17 -7.92 10.77
N ASN A 98 -12.73 -6.68 10.87
CA ASN A 98 -11.95 -6.05 9.81
C ASN A 98 -10.49 -6.56 9.79
N ILE A 99 -9.96 -6.86 8.59
CA ILE A 99 -8.54 -7.16 8.39
C ILE A 99 -7.75 -5.89 8.64
N LYS A 100 -6.93 -5.89 9.70
CA LYS A 100 -6.01 -4.80 9.98
C LYS A 100 -4.87 -4.80 8.95
N ILE A 101 -4.48 -3.62 8.49
CA ILE A 101 -3.24 -3.41 7.74
C ILE A 101 -2.06 -3.91 8.57
N SER A 102 -1.14 -4.64 7.94
CA SER A 102 0.03 -5.22 8.57
C SER A 102 0.87 -4.17 9.30
N LYS A 103 1.45 -4.56 10.45
CA LYS A 103 2.38 -3.73 11.21
C LYS A 103 3.61 -3.35 10.38
N THR A 104 4.03 -4.21 9.46
CA THR A 104 5.17 -3.98 8.56
C THR A 104 4.89 -2.81 7.61
N SER A 105 3.69 -2.74 7.01
CA SER A 105 3.31 -1.62 6.13
C SER A 105 3.27 -0.28 6.88
N LYS A 106 2.81 -0.28 8.13
CA LYS A 106 2.84 0.92 8.99
C LYS A 106 4.27 1.37 9.28
N LEU A 107 5.15 0.44 9.63
CA LEU A 107 6.56 0.71 9.90
C LEU A 107 7.26 1.25 8.64
N LEU A 108 6.98 0.65 7.49
CA LEU A 108 7.57 1.07 6.21
C LEU A 108 7.10 2.48 5.80
N THR A 109 5.84 2.81 6.06
CA THR A 109 5.30 4.17 5.87
C THR A 109 6.00 5.17 6.81
N MET A 110 6.25 4.79 8.07
CA MET A 110 6.96 5.64 9.03
C MET A 110 8.43 5.87 8.67
N LEU A 111 9.09 4.86 8.10
CA LEU A 111 10.50 4.92 7.67
C LEU A 111 10.72 5.59 6.31
N THR A 112 9.66 5.74 5.52
CA THR A 112 9.70 6.38 4.20
C THR A 112 8.95 7.71 4.29
N PRO A 113 9.56 8.78 4.85
CA PRO A 113 8.91 10.08 4.89
C PRO A 113 8.56 10.53 3.46
N PRO A 114 7.45 11.25 3.26
CA PRO A 114 7.03 11.70 1.94
C PRO A 114 8.07 12.67 1.38
N GLY A 115 8.96 12.16 0.53
CA GLY A 115 9.79 13.00 -0.33
C GLY A 115 8.89 13.57 -1.41
N ASP A 116 8.93 14.89 -1.61
CA ASP A 116 8.31 15.55 -2.75
C ASP A 116 8.60 14.73 -4.02
N ALA A 117 7.55 14.24 -4.69
CA ALA A 117 7.62 13.28 -5.80
C ALA A 117 8.53 13.74 -6.95
N ARG A 118 8.86 15.04 -6.97
CA ARG A 118 9.76 15.69 -7.92
C ARG A 118 11.25 15.51 -7.62
N THR A 119 11.65 15.15 -6.39
CA THR A 119 13.06 15.16 -5.95
C THR A 119 13.58 13.80 -5.47
N TYR A 120 12.91 12.70 -5.82
CA TYR A 120 13.38 11.36 -5.44
C TYR A 120 14.53 10.89 -6.35
N ILE A 121 15.75 11.16 -5.92
CA ILE A 121 16.96 10.54 -6.45
C ILE A 121 17.03 9.13 -5.83
N LYS A 122 17.26 8.09 -6.64
CA LYS A 122 17.65 6.77 -6.13
C LYS A 122 18.91 6.93 -5.28
N GLN A 123 18.79 7.04 -3.96
CA GLN A 123 19.93 6.90 -3.09
C GLN A 123 20.39 5.45 -3.17
N LYS A 124 21.52 5.22 -3.85
CA LYS A 124 22.25 3.96 -3.75
C LYS A 124 22.57 3.78 -2.27
N VAL A 125 22.24 2.62 -1.71
CA VAL A 125 22.63 2.29 -0.34
C VAL A 125 24.15 2.47 -0.26
N PRO A 126 24.64 3.38 0.58
CA PRO A 126 26.05 3.67 0.60
C PRO A 126 26.80 2.45 1.17
N LEU A 127 27.96 2.14 0.57
CA LEU A 127 28.75 0.95 0.89
C LEU A 127 29.09 0.81 2.38
N TYR A 128 29.22 1.93 3.10
CA TYR A 128 29.48 1.92 4.53
C TYR A 128 28.36 1.24 5.35
N SER A 129 27.11 1.25 4.88
CA SER A 129 26.01 0.55 5.56
C SER A 129 26.18 -0.98 5.46
N LEU A 130 26.69 -1.49 4.34
CA LEU A 130 27.01 -2.91 4.19
C LEU A 130 28.20 -3.32 5.08
N VAL A 131 29.25 -2.47 5.13
CA VAL A 131 30.41 -2.69 5.99
C VAL A 131 30.01 -2.72 7.47
N LEU A 132 29.09 -1.84 7.89
CA LEU A 132 28.62 -1.79 9.27
C LEU A 132 27.83 -3.05 9.67
N VAL A 133 26.95 -3.54 8.79
CA VAL A 133 26.23 -4.81 9.02
C VAL A 133 27.19 -5.98 9.10
N PHE A 134 28.21 -6.01 8.24
CA PHE A 134 29.25 -7.04 8.26
C PHE A 134 30.09 -6.98 9.55
N ALA A 135 30.48 -5.77 9.98
CA ALA A 135 31.22 -5.57 11.22
C ALA A 135 30.42 -6.04 12.45
N LEU A 136 29.13 -5.71 12.53
CA LEU A 136 28.24 -6.18 13.60
C LEU A 136 28.09 -7.71 13.59
N TYR A 137 27.99 -8.33 12.40
CA TYR A 137 27.92 -9.78 12.27
C TYR A 137 29.19 -10.46 12.81
N VAL A 138 30.38 -9.94 12.47
CA VAL A 138 31.66 -10.43 12.99
C VAL A 138 31.72 -10.25 14.51
N LEU A 139 31.30 -9.09 15.02
CA LEU A 139 31.31 -8.81 16.47
C LEU A 139 30.43 -9.78 17.25
N VAL A 140 29.22 -10.09 16.74
CA VAL A 140 28.32 -11.07 17.35
C VAL A 140 28.89 -12.49 17.31
N LEU A 141 29.56 -12.87 16.23
CA LEU A 141 30.25 -14.16 16.15
C LEU A 141 31.47 -14.25 17.08
N TRP A 142 32.12 -13.12 17.38
CA TRP A 142 33.32 -13.08 18.22
C TRP A 142 33.02 -13.06 19.73
N VAL A 143 31.86 -12.50 20.10
CA VAL A 143 31.38 -12.46 21.49
C VAL A 143 30.70 -13.77 21.91
N LYS A 144 30.44 -14.67 20.95
CA LYS A 144 29.82 -15.97 21.17
C LYS A 144 30.88 -17.07 21.22
#